data_AF-A0A9P9J1D4-F1
#
_entry.id   AF-A0A9P9J1D4-F1
#
_cell.length_a   1.000
_cell.length_b   1.000
_cell.length_c   1.000
_cell.angle_alpha   90.00
_cell.angle_beta   90.00
_cell.angle_gamma   90.00
#
_symmetry.space_group_name_H-M   'P 1'
#
loop_
_entity.id
_entity.type
_entity.pdbx_description
1 polymer ?
#
loop_
_entity_poly.entity_id
_entity_poly.type
_entity_poly.pdbx_seq_one_letter_code
_entity_poly.pdbx_strand_id
1 'polypeptide(L)'
;MASKSTQSTEKPVGIIRSAESYEGCIASSDQSSLIGTIVRFPDGTKWMLTEALSNVKLQQTDPPFEATQVFVCVRLGDAANPCKDVQEAVVKVKYQIIGLRESLAEIEAMVEDREKTLNENPDSEEAIECAEWAQEQLYSATNPVQQANEQTINEVGALLQFRQKHSRHTPKLLNFVTDVVPSNVNGVVMVGGYIVFILMTKVPGKQISHNEFHNELTVLERNEIRQAFKKALIDVWTLGILPCDQALRNIVWDEKEKKCYVVDFENIDVGTFKDPTAIFDNDYWHFWGLCDASTGCRYHSYAEAEEFPCEIPTCETFTYKMVACVLFTCVMFSWGLFAWVMMSSRSTPE
;
A
#
# COMPACT_ATOMS: atom_id res chain seq x y z
N MET A 1 17.82 49.09 -26.33
CA MET A 1 18.38 48.74 -25.02
C MET A 1 17.29 48.86 -23.98
N ALA A 2 16.71 47.75 -23.53
CA ALA A 2 15.74 47.72 -22.44
C ALA A 2 16.15 46.57 -21.52
N SER A 3 16.65 46.89 -20.33
CA SER A 3 17.01 45.89 -19.32
C SER A 3 15.74 45.40 -18.64
N LYS A 4 15.54 44.08 -18.63
CA LYS A 4 14.55 43.43 -17.78
C LYS A 4 15.22 43.11 -16.44
N SER A 5 14.68 43.69 -15.38
CA SER A 5 15.05 43.43 -14.00
C SER A 5 14.37 42.13 -13.55
N THR A 6 15.16 41.12 -13.22
CA THR A 6 14.69 39.85 -12.66
C THR A 6 14.50 40.02 -11.15
N GLN A 7 13.26 39.95 -10.67
CA GLN A 7 12.95 39.88 -9.24
C GLN A 7 13.16 38.45 -8.75
N SER A 8 14.11 38.30 -7.84
CA SER A 8 14.32 37.11 -7.02
C SER A 8 13.16 36.95 -6.05
N THR A 9 12.43 35.84 -6.13
CA THR A 9 11.44 35.44 -5.13
C THR A 9 12.15 34.67 -4.03
N GLU A 10 12.42 35.33 -2.91
CA GLU A 10 12.87 34.66 -1.68
C GLU A 10 11.79 33.68 -1.19
N LYS A 11 12.13 32.39 -1.10
CA LYS A 11 11.29 31.40 -0.41
C LYS A 11 11.29 31.72 1.09
N PRO A 12 10.14 31.70 1.78
CA PRO A 12 10.09 31.94 3.21
C PRO A 12 10.74 30.76 3.95
N VAL A 13 11.83 31.05 4.65
CA VAL A 13 12.44 30.13 5.63
C VAL A 13 11.52 30.09 6.84
N GLY A 14 10.69 29.06 6.92
CA GLY A 14 9.84 28.77 8.09
C GLY A 14 10.72 28.44 9.29
N ILE A 15 10.57 29.21 10.36
CA ILE A 15 11.24 28.96 11.64
C ILE A 15 10.68 27.66 12.23
N ILE A 16 11.45 26.57 12.14
CA ILE A 16 11.18 25.30 12.81
C ILE A 16 11.23 25.57 14.31
N ARG A 17 10.08 25.52 14.99
CA ARG A 17 10.06 25.48 16.45
C ARG A 17 10.60 24.12 16.87
N SER A 18 11.69 24.13 17.65
CA SER A 18 12.31 22.95 18.22
C SER A 18 11.26 22.05 18.86
N ALA A 19 11.20 20.79 18.40
CA ALA A 19 10.39 19.73 18.98
C ALA A 19 10.89 19.39 20.39
N GLU A 20 10.48 20.17 21.38
CA GLU A 20 10.69 19.80 22.78
C GLU A 20 9.80 18.61 23.14
N SER A 21 10.43 17.43 23.20
CA SER A 21 10.01 16.18 23.85
C SER A 21 8.52 15.82 23.82
N TYR A 22 8.05 15.26 22.70
CA TYR A 22 6.80 14.47 22.65
C TYR A 22 6.95 13.05 23.24
N GLU A 23 8.11 12.72 23.83
CA GLU A 23 8.42 11.40 24.41
C GLU A 23 7.51 11.02 25.61
N GLY A 24 6.71 11.95 26.15
CA GLY A 24 5.86 11.72 27.32
C GLY A 24 4.36 11.61 27.06
N CYS A 25 3.87 11.75 25.81
CA CYS A 25 2.44 11.92 25.53
C CYS A 25 1.85 10.97 24.48
N ILE A 26 2.47 9.82 24.21
CA ILE A 26 1.68 8.65 23.78
C ILE A 26 1.01 8.09 25.04
N ALA A 27 0.13 8.90 25.63
CA ALA A 27 -0.71 8.45 26.72
C ALA A 27 -1.47 7.22 26.23
N SER A 28 -1.53 6.21 27.08
CA SER A 28 -2.28 4.96 26.91
C SER A 28 -3.80 5.18 26.85
N SER A 29 -4.29 6.15 26.07
CA SER A 29 -5.70 6.43 25.96
C SER A 29 -6.34 5.42 25.02
N ASP A 30 -6.79 4.36 25.66
CA ASP A 30 -7.57 3.19 25.23
C ASP A 30 -8.87 3.51 24.46
N GLN A 31 -9.00 4.71 23.88
CA GLN A 31 -10.14 5.14 23.09
C GLN A 31 -9.64 5.76 21.79
N SER A 32 -9.79 5.03 20.70
CA SER A 32 -9.60 5.58 19.37
C SER A 32 -10.49 6.81 19.19
N SER A 33 -9.86 7.96 18.93
CA SER A 33 -10.51 9.27 18.80
C SER A 33 -11.55 9.35 17.68
N LEU A 34 -11.63 8.33 16.82
CA LEU A 34 -12.52 8.30 15.66
C LEU A 34 -13.83 7.53 15.90
N ILE A 35 -13.99 6.82 17.02
CA ILE A 35 -15.26 6.15 17.34
C ILE A 35 -16.37 7.21 17.46
N GLY A 36 -17.53 6.94 16.85
CA GLY A 36 -18.66 7.85 16.74
C GLY A 36 -18.57 8.81 15.54
N THR A 37 -17.45 8.84 14.81
CA THR A 37 -17.33 9.63 13.58
C THR A 37 -18.31 9.14 12.53
N ILE A 38 -19.04 10.08 11.92
CA ILE A 38 -19.96 9.82 10.81
C ILE A 38 -19.28 10.22 9.51
N VAL A 39 -18.96 9.22 8.69
CA VAL A 39 -18.35 9.40 7.37
C VAL A 39 -19.44 9.44 6.30
N ARG A 40 -19.34 10.41 5.39
CA ARG A 40 -20.24 10.54 4.23
C ARG A 40 -19.49 10.17 2.97
N PHE A 41 -20.00 9.19 2.23
CA PHE A 41 -19.38 8.74 1.00
C PHE A 41 -20.01 9.40 -0.24
N PRO A 42 -19.32 9.40 -1.40
CA PRO A 42 -19.79 10.02 -2.63
C PRO A 42 -21.16 9.53 -3.14
N ASP A 43 -21.59 8.33 -2.76
CA ASP A 43 -22.90 7.78 -3.10
C ASP A 43 -24.05 8.27 -2.19
N GLY A 44 -23.75 9.22 -1.30
CA GLY A 44 -24.68 9.78 -0.32
C GLY A 44 -24.88 8.91 0.93
N THR A 45 -24.25 7.74 1.01
CA THR A 45 -24.36 6.89 2.20
C THR A 45 -23.59 7.47 3.38
N LYS A 46 -24.08 7.19 4.58
CA LYS A 46 -23.51 7.66 5.84
C LYS A 46 -23.19 6.44 6.70
N TRP A 47 -22.01 6.41 7.29
CA TRP A 47 -21.54 5.31 8.12
C TRP A 47 -20.93 5.83 9.41
N MET A 48 -21.31 5.24 10.54
CA MET A 48 -20.79 5.60 11.85
C MET A 48 -19.76 4.55 12.28
N LEU A 49 -18.56 4.98 12.66
CA LEU A 49 -17.54 4.10 13.22
C LEU A 49 -17.94 3.71 14.64
N THR A 50 -18.06 2.42 14.94
CA THR A 50 -18.63 1.94 16.22
C THR A 50 -17.64 1.22 17.11
N GLU A 51 -16.67 0.51 16.54
CA GLU A 51 -15.73 -0.34 17.28
C GLU A 51 -14.40 -0.37 16.53
N ALA A 52 -13.28 -0.27 17.26
CA ALA A 52 -11.96 -0.48 16.68
C ALA A 52 -11.64 -1.98 16.58
N LEU A 53 -11.29 -2.45 15.38
CA LEU A 53 -10.87 -3.83 15.11
C LEU A 53 -9.35 -4.02 15.17
N SER A 54 -8.60 -2.91 15.14
CA SER A 54 -7.15 -2.94 15.24
C SER A 54 -6.65 -1.84 16.16
N ASN A 55 -5.45 -2.04 16.70
CA ASN A 55 -4.67 -0.94 17.24
C ASN A 55 -4.28 0.03 16.12
N VAL A 56 -3.90 1.24 16.50
CA VAL A 56 -3.27 2.19 15.58
C VAL A 56 -1.90 1.63 15.19
N LYS A 57 -1.66 1.50 13.89
CA LYS A 57 -0.34 1.19 13.31
C LYS A 57 0.26 2.48 12.76
N LEU A 58 1.54 2.72 13.01
CA LEU A 58 2.27 3.86 12.46
C LEU A 58 3.20 3.35 11.35
N GLN A 59 3.17 4.01 10.20
CA GLN A 59 4.15 3.88 9.13
C GLN A 59 5.00 5.16 9.15
N GLN A 60 6.31 4.98 9.28
CA GLN A 60 7.29 6.04 9.54
C GLN A 60 8.52 5.91 8.62
N THR A 61 8.42 5.10 7.57
CA THR A 61 9.53 4.78 6.65
C THR A 61 9.56 5.74 5.48
N ASP A 62 8.41 5.94 4.83
CA ASP A 62 8.26 6.72 3.60
C ASP A 62 7.22 7.82 3.83
N PRO A 63 7.62 9.10 3.77
CA PRO A 63 6.69 10.22 3.78
C PRO A 63 5.72 10.23 2.58
N PRO A 64 4.51 10.79 2.73
CA PRO A 64 3.94 11.28 3.98
C PRO A 64 3.69 10.14 4.96
N PHE A 65 4.09 10.34 6.22
CA PHE A 65 3.92 9.33 7.27
C PHE A 65 2.44 9.13 7.61
N GLU A 66 2.07 7.89 7.88
CA GLU A 66 0.68 7.51 8.09
C GLU A 66 0.43 6.80 9.41
N ALA A 67 -0.73 7.07 10.00
CA ALA A 67 -1.35 6.17 10.95
C ALA A 67 -2.53 5.45 10.29
N THR A 68 -2.67 4.16 10.61
CA THR A 68 -3.72 3.29 10.10
C THR A 68 -4.48 2.63 11.24
N GLN A 69 -5.81 2.64 11.17
CA GLN A 69 -6.66 1.89 12.09
C GLN A 69 -7.91 1.35 11.38
N VAL A 70 -8.34 0.16 11.76
CA VAL A 70 -9.51 -0.52 11.19
C VAL A 70 -10.66 -0.48 12.18
N PHE A 71 -11.87 -0.21 11.69
CA PHE A 71 -13.09 -0.10 12.50
C PHE A 71 -14.23 -0.94 11.93
N VAL A 72 -15.07 -1.47 12.81
CA VAL A 72 -16.46 -1.79 12.46
C VAL A 72 -17.20 -0.47 12.27
N CYS A 73 -18.08 -0.44 11.27
CA CYS A 73 -19.00 0.67 11.09
C CYS A 73 -20.40 0.16 10.76
N VAL A 74 -21.38 0.97 11.15
CA VAL A 74 -22.79 0.72 10.87
C VAL A 74 -23.32 1.78 9.93
N ARG A 75 -24.13 1.35 8.97
CA ARG A 75 -24.77 2.28 8.05
C ARG A 75 -25.85 3.06 8.79
N LEU A 76 -25.81 4.39 8.66
CA LEU A 76 -26.91 5.25 9.09
C LEU A 76 -27.92 5.35 7.95
N GLY A 77 -29.19 5.09 8.26
CA GLY A 77 -30.24 4.98 7.25
C GLY A 77 -30.43 6.26 6.42
N ASP A 78 -30.82 6.04 5.15
CA ASP A 78 -31.61 6.98 4.34
C ASP A 78 -32.63 6.13 3.54
N ALA A 79 -33.91 6.51 3.55
CA ALA A 79 -35.07 5.69 3.17
C ALA A 79 -35.18 5.26 1.69
N ALA A 80 -34.21 5.59 0.82
CA ALA A 80 -34.40 5.60 -0.63
C ALA A 80 -33.42 4.77 -1.49
N ASN A 81 -32.40 4.07 -0.94
CA ASN A 81 -31.31 3.50 -1.76
C ASN A 81 -31.12 1.95 -1.62
N PRO A 82 -30.71 1.22 -2.69
CA PRO A 82 -30.89 -0.23 -2.85
C PRO A 82 -29.81 -1.17 -2.28
N CYS A 83 -28.74 -0.68 -1.63
CA CYS A 83 -27.83 -1.56 -0.87
C CYS A 83 -28.41 -1.95 0.51
N LYS A 84 -29.66 -2.46 0.55
CA LYS A 84 -30.37 -2.73 1.81
C LYS A 84 -29.71 -3.81 2.67
N ASP A 85 -28.87 -4.65 2.07
CA ASP A 85 -28.44 -5.90 2.69
C ASP A 85 -27.15 -5.76 3.52
N VAL A 86 -26.37 -4.68 3.34
CA VAL A 86 -25.14 -4.45 4.12
C VAL A 86 -25.40 -3.35 5.16
N GLN A 87 -25.61 -3.77 6.40
CA GLN A 87 -25.83 -2.89 7.55
C GLN A 87 -24.55 -2.66 8.37
N GLU A 88 -23.66 -3.65 8.38
CA GLU A 88 -22.35 -3.61 9.03
C GLU A 88 -21.25 -3.78 7.98
N ALA A 89 -20.19 -3.00 8.10
CA ALA A 89 -19.03 -3.05 7.22
C ALA A 89 -17.76 -2.73 8.02
N VAL A 90 -16.62 -2.75 7.34
CA VAL A 90 -15.33 -2.35 7.89
C VAL A 90 -14.86 -1.08 7.20
N VAL A 91 -14.34 -0.13 7.96
CA VAL A 91 -13.62 1.03 7.44
C VAL A 91 -12.18 0.95 7.91
N LYS A 92 -11.24 0.95 6.95
CA LYS A 92 -9.83 1.22 7.23
C LYS A 92 -9.62 2.71 7.07
N VAL A 93 -9.18 3.35 8.15
CA VAL A 93 -8.89 4.78 8.18
C VAL A 93 -7.39 4.96 8.16
N LYS A 94 -6.92 5.80 7.24
CA LYS A 94 -5.52 6.19 7.12
C LYS A 94 -5.40 7.69 7.16
N TYR A 95 -4.48 8.24 7.93
CA TYR A 95 -4.32 9.69 8.03
C TYR A 95 -2.87 10.09 8.21
N GLN A 96 -2.54 11.28 7.70
CA GLN A 96 -1.20 11.83 7.83
C GLN A 96 -0.88 12.13 9.30
N ILE A 97 0.33 11.74 9.70
CA ILE A 97 0.88 12.01 11.02
C ILE A 97 2.21 12.76 10.91
N ILE A 98 2.57 13.44 11.99
CA ILE A 98 3.89 14.02 12.18
C ILE A 98 4.88 12.88 12.41
N GLY A 99 6.05 12.98 11.78
CA GLY A 99 7.12 12.02 11.98
C GLY A 99 7.59 11.93 13.42
N LEU A 100 7.99 10.73 13.84
CA LEU A 100 8.75 10.57 15.07
C LEU A 100 10.11 11.25 14.92
N ARG A 101 10.71 11.63 16.05
CA ARG A 101 11.97 12.38 16.05
C ARG A 101 13.08 11.60 15.33
N GLU A 102 13.15 10.29 15.54
CA GLU A 102 14.12 9.41 14.90
C GLU A 102 13.91 9.39 13.38
N SER A 103 12.69 9.19 12.92
CA SER A 103 12.33 9.16 11.50
C SER A 103 12.57 10.50 10.80
N LEU A 104 12.30 11.62 11.49
CA LEU A 104 12.63 12.95 10.97
C LEU A 104 14.14 13.16 10.86
N ALA A 105 14.92 12.72 11.86
CA ALA A 105 16.37 12.84 11.83
C ALA A 105 17.00 12.04 10.68
N GLU A 106 16.46 10.86 10.35
CA GLU A 106 16.89 10.06 9.19
C GLU A 106 16.65 10.80 7.87
N ILE A 107 15.48 11.44 7.72
CA ILE A 107 15.16 12.23 6.53
C ILE A 107 16.02 13.49 6.44
N GLU A 108 16.24 14.19 7.56
CA GLU A 108 17.12 15.36 7.61
C GLU A 108 18.56 14.99 7.21
N ALA A 109 19.08 13.86 7.71
CA ALA A 109 20.40 13.36 7.32
C ALA A 109 20.46 12.98 5.83
N MET A 110 19.40 12.36 5.30
CA MET A 110 19.29 12.07 3.87
C MET A 110 19.33 13.35 3.03
N VAL A 111 18.59 14.39 3.43
CA VAL A 111 18.61 15.70 2.75
C VAL A 111 20.02 16.30 2.76
N GLU A 112 20.69 16.32 3.90
CA GLU A 112 22.05 16.84 4.02
C GLU A 112 23.03 16.12 3.08
N ASP A 113 22.96 14.78 3.00
CA ASP A 113 23.80 13.97 2.11
C ASP A 113 23.54 14.25 0.62
N ARG A 114 22.26 14.36 0.22
CA ARG A 114 21.90 14.67 -1.18
C ARG A 114 22.29 16.09 -1.56
N GLU A 115 22.11 17.07 -0.67
CA GLU A 115 22.56 18.44 -0.91
C GLU A 115 24.08 18.54 -1.04
N LYS A 116 24.83 17.78 -0.23
CA LYS A 116 26.29 17.70 -0.38
C LYS A 116 26.66 17.13 -1.75
N THR A 117 26.02 16.05 -2.18
CA THR A 117 26.25 15.43 -3.49
C THR A 117 25.97 16.41 -4.63
N LEU A 118 24.89 17.18 -4.52
CA LEU A 118 24.54 18.25 -5.46
C LEU A 118 25.60 19.37 -5.48
N ASN A 119 26.07 19.81 -4.31
CA ASN A 119 27.12 20.85 -4.24
C ASN A 119 28.44 20.40 -4.87
N GLU A 120 28.78 19.11 -4.76
CA GLU A 120 29.96 18.53 -5.40
C GLU A 120 29.78 18.38 -6.93
N ASN A 121 28.54 18.20 -7.41
CA ASN A 121 28.20 17.94 -8.81
C ASN A 121 26.99 18.78 -9.28
N PRO A 122 27.09 20.12 -9.32
CA PRO A 122 25.94 21.01 -9.49
C PRO A 122 25.25 20.91 -10.86
N ASP A 123 25.97 20.44 -11.89
CA ASP A 123 25.44 20.27 -13.24
C ASP A 123 24.90 18.85 -13.51
N SER A 124 24.97 17.94 -12.52
CA SER A 124 24.46 16.57 -12.65
C SER A 124 22.95 16.53 -12.48
N GLU A 125 22.22 16.15 -13.53
CA GLU A 125 20.77 15.99 -13.52
C GLU A 125 20.32 15.01 -12.41
N GLU A 126 21.00 13.88 -12.27
CA GLU A 126 20.74 12.90 -11.21
C GLU A 126 20.91 13.48 -9.79
N ALA A 127 21.94 14.32 -9.58
CA ALA A 127 22.17 14.93 -8.26
C ALA A 127 21.10 15.99 -7.94
N ILE A 128 20.64 16.73 -8.95
CA ILE A 128 19.53 17.68 -8.83
C ILE A 128 18.25 16.94 -8.45
N GLU A 129 17.88 15.91 -9.21
CA GLU A 129 16.68 15.11 -8.98
C GLU A 129 16.69 14.45 -7.59
N CYS A 130 17.82 13.87 -7.18
CA CYS A 130 17.95 13.26 -5.85
C CYS A 130 17.79 14.26 -4.71
N ALA A 131 18.35 15.46 -4.84
CA ALA A 131 18.23 16.52 -3.83
C ALA A 131 16.80 17.08 -3.77
N GLU A 132 16.17 17.31 -4.93
CA GLU A 132 14.76 17.74 -5.01
C GLU A 132 13.83 16.71 -4.37
N TRP A 133 14.01 15.42 -4.70
CA TRP A 133 13.25 14.33 -4.11
C TRP A 133 13.42 14.27 -2.60
N ALA A 134 14.65 14.35 -2.07
CA ALA A 134 14.89 14.33 -0.63
C ALA A 134 14.21 15.51 0.09
N GLN A 135 14.22 16.70 -0.53
CA GLN A 135 13.50 17.87 -0.01
C GLN A 135 11.98 17.68 -0.02
N GLU A 136 11.41 17.04 -1.05
CA GLU A 136 9.99 16.68 -1.07
C GLU A 136 9.60 15.68 0.03
N GLN A 137 10.49 14.72 0.33
CA GLN A 137 10.30 13.78 1.45
C GLN A 137 10.27 14.53 2.79
N LEU A 138 11.23 15.42 3.04
CA LEU A 138 11.25 16.25 4.25
C LEU A 138 10.02 17.15 4.36
N TYR A 139 9.61 17.76 3.25
CA TYR A 139 8.40 18.58 3.22
C TYR A 139 7.18 17.75 3.61
N SER A 140 6.98 16.57 3.02
CA SER A 140 5.83 15.69 3.28
C SER A 140 5.85 15.07 4.68
N ALA A 141 7.03 14.95 5.30
CA ALA A 141 7.20 14.48 6.68
C ALA A 141 6.86 15.56 7.72
N THR A 142 6.97 16.85 7.36
CA THR A 142 6.87 17.98 8.30
C THR A 142 5.69 18.91 8.02
N ASN A 143 5.05 18.82 6.84
CA ASN A 143 3.98 19.69 6.41
C ASN A 143 2.77 18.90 5.89
N PRO A 144 1.54 19.43 6.08
CA PRO A 144 0.34 18.77 5.59
C PRO A 144 0.37 18.70 4.06
N VAL A 145 0.12 17.50 3.53
CA VAL A 145 -0.03 17.27 2.09
C VAL A 145 -1.44 16.78 1.79
N GLN A 146 -1.88 16.98 0.54
CA GLN A 146 -3.20 16.55 0.08
C GLN A 146 -3.19 15.18 -0.58
N GLN A 147 -2.02 14.74 -1.07
CA GLN A 147 -1.86 13.44 -1.68
C GLN A 147 -1.56 12.41 -0.59
N ALA A 148 -2.30 11.30 -0.62
CA ALA A 148 -2.06 10.19 0.29
C ALA A 148 -0.73 9.49 -0.01
N ASN A 149 -0.20 8.76 0.97
CA ASN A 149 0.95 7.89 0.78
C ASN A 149 0.70 6.91 -0.39
N GLU A 150 1.76 6.56 -1.11
CA GLU A 150 1.69 5.63 -2.23
C GLU A 150 1.05 4.29 -1.84
N GLN A 151 1.32 3.79 -0.64
CA GLN A 151 0.71 2.56 -0.12
C GLN A 151 -0.82 2.65 0.00
N THR A 152 -1.34 3.83 0.37
CA THR A 152 -2.78 4.09 0.41
C THR A 152 -3.38 4.14 -0.99
N ILE A 153 -2.69 4.78 -1.93
CA ILE A 153 -3.11 4.86 -3.33
C ILE A 153 -3.16 3.44 -3.94
N ASN A 154 -2.13 2.64 -3.70
CA ASN A 154 -2.02 1.25 -4.14
C ASN A 154 -3.14 0.38 -3.59
N GLU A 155 -3.43 0.49 -2.29
CA GLU A 155 -4.49 -0.29 -1.65
C GLU A 155 -5.87 0.04 -2.25
N VAL A 156 -6.20 1.33 -2.41
CA VAL A 156 -7.46 1.76 -3.04
C VAL A 156 -7.53 1.28 -4.49
N GLY A 157 -6.42 1.36 -5.23
CA GLY A 157 -6.31 0.88 -6.61
C GLY A 157 -6.58 -0.62 -6.74
N ALA A 158 -5.94 -1.44 -5.90
CA ALA A 158 -6.15 -2.89 -5.87
C ALA A 158 -7.61 -3.24 -5.54
N LEU A 159 -8.16 -2.60 -4.50
CA LEU A 159 -9.55 -2.81 -4.06
C LEU A 159 -10.57 -2.42 -5.14
N LEU A 160 -10.32 -1.34 -5.90
CA LEU A 160 -11.12 -0.97 -7.07
C LEU A 160 -11.06 -2.06 -8.14
N GLN A 161 -9.87 -2.59 -8.43
CA GLN A 161 -9.71 -3.64 -9.43
C GLN A 161 -10.41 -4.94 -9.01
N PHE A 162 -10.31 -5.34 -7.73
CA PHE A 162 -11.01 -6.50 -7.19
C PHE A 162 -12.52 -6.36 -7.25
N ARG A 163 -13.05 -5.16 -6.98
CA ARG A 163 -14.48 -4.86 -7.15
C ARG A 163 -14.92 -5.04 -8.60
N GLN A 164 -14.19 -4.46 -9.55
CA GLN A 164 -14.51 -4.54 -10.99
C GLN A 164 -14.49 -5.98 -11.50
N LYS A 165 -13.53 -6.79 -11.04
CA LYS A 165 -13.38 -8.18 -11.46
C LYS A 165 -14.13 -9.19 -10.57
N HIS A 166 -14.93 -8.72 -9.61
CA HIS A 166 -15.72 -9.54 -8.69
C HIS A 166 -14.92 -10.61 -7.93
N SER A 167 -13.73 -10.24 -7.43
CA SER A 167 -12.89 -11.14 -6.62
C SER A 167 -13.70 -11.76 -5.49
N ARG A 168 -13.45 -13.05 -5.24
CA ARG A 168 -14.10 -13.80 -4.16
C ARG A 168 -13.22 -13.94 -2.93
N HIS A 169 -11.91 -13.72 -3.05
CA HIS A 169 -10.93 -14.00 -1.99
C HIS A 169 -10.30 -12.73 -1.40
N THR A 170 -10.96 -11.59 -1.56
CA THR A 170 -10.52 -10.28 -1.04
C THR A 170 -11.70 -9.52 -0.44
N PRO A 171 -11.46 -8.54 0.46
CA PRO A 171 -12.49 -7.59 0.86
C PRO A 171 -13.03 -6.84 -0.35
N LYS A 172 -14.36 -6.68 -0.42
CA LYS A 172 -14.99 -5.91 -1.49
C LYS A 172 -15.02 -4.44 -1.11
N LEU A 173 -14.45 -3.59 -1.96
CA LEU A 173 -14.60 -2.15 -1.84
C LEU A 173 -16.07 -1.75 -2.04
N LEU A 174 -16.65 -1.11 -1.03
CA LEU A 174 -17.98 -0.51 -1.13
C LEU A 174 -17.83 0.93 -1.64
N ASN A 175 -16.99 1.73 -0.98
CA ASN A 175 -16.70 3.11 -1.34
C ASN A 175 -15.40 3.60 -0.67
N PHE A 176 -14.91 4.78 -1.06
CA PHE A 176 -13.85 5.47 -0.33
C PHE A 176 -14.04 6.99 -0.42
N VAL A 177 -13.47 7.72 0.53
CA VAL A 177 -13.46 9.19 0.51
C VAL A 177 -12.19 9.70 1.15
N THR A 178 -11.65 10.79 0.61
CA THR A 178 -10.54 11.56 1.19
C THR A 178 -11.11 12.84 1.76
N ASP A 179 -10.66 13.19 2.96
CA ASP A 179 -10.98 14.44 3.65
C ASP A 179 -9.69 15.00 4.27
N VAL A 180 -9.82 16.09 5.02
CA VAL A 180 -8.74 16.75 5.74
C VAL A 180 -8.78 16.38 7.22
N VAL A 181 -7.62 16.09 7.81
CA VAL A 181 -7.48 15.82 9.25
C VAL A 181 -7.97 17.05 10.04
N PRO A 182 -9.02 16.91 10.85
CA PRO A 182 -9.61 18.06 11.51
C PRO A 182 -8.81 18.44 12.78
N SER A 183 -8.88 19.72 13.13
CA SER A 183 -8.11 20.29 14.27
C SER A 183 -8.45 19.71 15.65
N ASN A 184 -9.52 18.92 15.78
CA ASN A 184 -9.99 18.34 17.03
C ASN A 184 -9.53 16.90 17.26
N VAL A 185 -8.71 16.32 16.37
CA VAL A 185 -8.10 15.01 16.62
C VAL A 185 -6.83 15.21 17.46
N ASN A 186 -6.73 14.49 18.57
CA ASN A 186 -5.56 14.54 19.44
C ASN A 186 -4.47 13.56 18.96
N GLY A 187 -3.22 13.80 19.39
CA GLY A 187 -2.09 12.90 19.16
C GLY A 187 -1.12 13.44 18.11
N VAL A 188 -0.35 12.54 17.49
CA VAL A 188 0.67 12.86 16.47
C VAL A 188 0.06 13.21 15.09
N VAL A 189 -1.20 13.60 15.03
CA VAL A 189 -1.89 13.90 13.77
C VAL A 189 -1.38 15.17 13.11
N MET A 190 -1.33 15.17 11.78
CA MET A 190 -0.98 16.36 11.02
C MET A 190 -2.24 17.13 10.59
N VAL A 191 -2.63 18.11 11.41
CA VAL A 191 -3.80 18.96 11.12
C VAL A 191 -3.66 19.64 9.77
N GLY A 192 -4.69 19.55 8.93
CA GLY A 192 -4.64 20.06 7.55
C GLY A 192 -4.09 19.05 6.53
N GLY A 193 -3.49 17.95 6.99
CA GLY A 193 -3.10 16.82 6.15
C GLY A 193 -4.30 16.00 5.71
N TYR A 194 -4.08 14.93 4.96
CA TYR A 194 -5.17 14.09 4.46
C TYR A 194 -5.61 13.02 5.47
N ILE A 195 -6.87 12.59 5.33
CA ILE A 195 -7.43 11.38 5.93
C ILE A 195 -8.24 10.64 4.86
N VAL A 196 -7.98 9.34 4.68
CA VAL A 196 -8.67 8.46 3.75
C VAL A 196 -9.50 7.44 4.52
N PHE A 197 -10.79 7.37 4.18
CA PHE A 197 -11.71 6.35 4.69
C PHE A 197 -11.98 5.34 3.58
N ILE A 198 -11.53 4.10 3.78
CA ILE A 198 -11.69 2.99 2.83
C ILE A 198 -12.77 2.05 3.37
N LEU A 199 -13.99 2.13 2.82
CA LEU A 199 -15.14 1.33 3.25
C LEU A 199 -15.21 0.02 2.44
N MET A 200 -15.16 -1.09 3.14
CA MET A 200 -15.14 -2.44 2.56
C MET A 200 -16.02 -3.42 3.33
N THR A 201 -16.37 -4.53 2.69
CA THR A 201 -17.08 -5.62 3.38
C THR A 201 -16.19 -6.25 4.44
N LYS A 202 -16.78 -6.54 5.62
CA LYS A 202 -16.17 -7.45 6.60
C LYS A 202 -16.08 -8.85 6.00
N VAL A 203 -14.88 -9.39 5.85
CA VAL A 203 -14.70 -10.78 5.42
C VAL A 203 -15.00 -11.72 6.59
N PRO A 204 -15.63 -12.88 6.36
CA PRO A 204 -15.84 -13.88 7.41
C PRO A 204 -14.52 -14.57 7.78
N GLY A 205 -14.49 -15.13 8.97
CA GLY A 205 -13.32 -15.85 9.50
C GLY A 205 -12.51 -15.04 10.50
N LYS A 206 -11.34 -15.57 10.84
CA LYS A 206 -10.38 -14.95 11.77
C LYS A 206 -8.99 -14.89 11.14
N GLN A 207 -8.24 -13.87 11.49
CA GLN A 207 -6.82 -13.81 11.17
C GLN A 207 -6.10 -14.92 11.95
N ILE A 208 -5.27 -15.70 11.27
CA ILE A 208 -4.54 -16.80 11.92
C ILE A 208 -3.27 -16.22 12.56
N SER A 209 -3.05 -16.53 13.84
CA SER A 209 -1.78 -16.15 14.49
C SER A 209 -0.67 -17.17 14.20
N HIS A 210 0.59 -16.74 14.30
CA HIS A 210 1.72 -17.66 14.13
C HIS A 210 1.68 -18.83 15.13
N ASN A 211 1.36 -18.54 16.40
CA ASN A 211 1.25 -19.57 17.43
C ASN A 211 0.13 -20.57 17.11
N GLU A 212 -1.05 -20.05 16.75
CA GLU A 212 -2.19 -20.89 16.38
C GLU A 212 -1.83 -21.83 15.23
N PHE A 213 -1.28 -21.29 14.13
CA PHE A 213 -0.97 -22.09 12.96
C PHE A 213 0.03 -23.20 13.27
N HIS A 214 1.16 -22.86 13.91
CA HIS A 214 2.28 -23.80 14.07
C HIS A 214 2.11 -24.75 15.25
N ASN A 215 1.51 -24.28 16.36
CA ASN A 215 1.50 -25.01 17.63
C ASN A 215 0.13 -25.61 17.98
N GLU A 216 -0.96 -25.01 17.52
CA GLU A 216 -2.32 -25.43 17.92
C GLU A 216 -3.01 -26.27 16.84
N LEU A 217 -2.87 -25.88 15.57
CA LEU A 217 -3.48 -26.61 14.46
C LEU A 217 -2.76 -27.92 14.14
N THR A 218 -3.53 -28.94 13.81
CA THR A 218 -3.03 -30.21 13.30
C THR A 218 -2.45 -30.05 11.90
N VAL A 219 -1.61 -31.01 11.49
CA VAL A 219 -1.05 -31.07 10.12
C VAL A 219 -2.17 -31.09 9.07
N LEU A 220 -3.29 -31.76 9.36
CA LEU A 220 -4.43 -31.81 8.45
C LEU A 220 -5.06 -30.42 8.27
N GLU A 221 -5.36 -29.71 9.36
CA GLU A 221 -5.93 -28.37 9.32
C GLU A 221 -5.00 -27.36 8.66
N ARG A 222 -3.69 -27.42 8.96
CA ARG A 222 -2.68 -26.60 8.28
C ARG A 222 -2.68 -26.84 6.78
N ASN A 223 -2.79 -28.09 6.34
CA ASN A 223 -2.83 -28.41 4.92
C ASN A 223 -4.12 -27.94 4.25
N GLU A 224 -5.27 -27.99 4.94
CA GLU A 224 -6.51 -27.39 4.45
C GLU A 224 -6.36 -25.88 4.24
N ILE A 225 -5.80 -25.17 5.23
CA ILE A 225 -5.54 -23.73 5.14
C ILE A 225 -4.59 -23.42 3.98
N ARG A 226 -3.49 -24.18 3.82
CA ARG A 226 -2.55 -24.00 2.70
C ARG A 226 -3.24 -24.13 1.35
N GLN A 227 -4.08 -25.15 1.17
CA GLN A 227 -4.80 -25.37 -0.08
C GLN A 227 -5.77 -24.22 -0.38
N ALA A 228 -6.53 -23.79 0.63
CA ALA A 228 -7.46 -22.67 0.48
C ALA A 228 -6.74 -21.34 0.23
N PHE A 229 -5.62 -21.11 0.92
CA PHE A 229 -4.77 -19.94 0.73
C PHE A 229 -4.15 -19.89 -0.67
N LYS A 230 -3.56 -20.99 -1.15
CA LYS A 230 -3.00 -21.06 -2.51
C LYS A 230 -4.06 -20.72 -3.56
N LYS A 231 -5.28 -21.24 -3.39
CA LYS A 231 -6.41 -20.89 -4.27
C LYS A 231 -6.74 -19.40 -4.22
N ALA A 232 -6.80 -18.82 -3.01
CA ALA A 232 -7.05 -17.39 -2.83
C ALA A 232 -5.97 -16.50 -3.47
N LEU A 233 -4.70 -16.84 -3.26
CA LEU A 233 -3.57 -16.09 -3.79
C LEU A 233 -3.48 -16.19 -5.33
N ILE A 234 -3.72 -17.38 -5.90
CA ILE A 234 -3.82 -17.57 -7.35
C ILE A 234 -4.98 -16.76 -7.96
N ASP A 235 -6.12 -16.66 -7.27
CA ASP A 235 -7.23 -15.81 -7.69
C ASP A 235 -6.77 -14.34 -7.75
N VAL A 236 -6.11 -13.83 -6.70
CA VAL A 236 -5.54 -12.48 -6.67
C VAL A 236 -4.55 -12.23 -7.82
N TRP A 237 -3.62 -13.16 -8.05
CA TRP A 237 -2.65 -13.07 -9.14
C TRP A 237 -3.30 -13.08 -10.52
N THR A 238 -4.37 -13.85 -10.72
CA THR A 238 -5.14 -13.85 -11.98
C THR A 238 -5.75 -12.47 -12.27
N LEU A 239 -5.95 -11.65 -11.24
CA LEU A 239 -6.40 -10.27 -11.37
C LEU A 239 -5.26 -9.30 -11.68
N GLY A 240 -4.02 -9.76 -11.72
CA GLY A 240 -2.84 -8.98 -12.05
C GLY A 240 -2.22 -8.21 -10.89
N ILE A 241 -2.56 -8.58 -9.66
CA ILE A 241 -2.00 -8.01 -8.43
C ILE A 241 -1.14 -9.05 -7.74
N LEU A 242 0.09 -8.69 -7.37
CA LEU A 242 0.99 -9.50 -6.55
C LEU A 242 1.17 -8.80 -5.19
N PRO A 243 0.65 -9.35 -4.09
CA PRO A 243 0.90 -8.79 -2.76
C PRO A 243 2.37 -8.98 -2.36
N CYS A 244 3.02 -7.90 -1.96
CA CYS A 244 4.41 -7.87 -1.55
C CYS A 244 4.56 -7.88 -0.02
N ASP A 245 3.55 -7.46 0.75
CA ASP A 245 3.51 -7.68 2.21
C ASP A 245 3.03 -9.10 2.55
N GLN A 246 3.92 -10.06 2.35
CA GLN A 246 3.65 -11.48 2.52
C GLN A 246 3.82 -11.85 3.99
N ALA A 247 2.71 -12.08 4.68
CA ALA A 247 2.73 -12.46 6.08
C ALA A 247 1.44 -13.16 6.49
N LEU A 248 1.52 -14.05 7.48
CA LEU A 248 0.37 -14.78 8.00
C LEU A 248 -0.74 -13.84 8.54
N ARG A 249 -0.36 -12.65 9.04
CA ARG A 249 -1.30 -11.62 9.49
C ARG A 249 -2.22 -11.08 8.38
N ASN A 250 -1.83 -11.26 7.11
CA ASN A 250 -2.60 -10.81 5.95
C ASN A 250 -3.48 -11.94 5.37
N ILE A 251 -3.68 -13.02 6.14
CA ILE A 251 -4.54 -14.15 5.81
C ILE A 251 -5.68 -14.25 6.81
N VAL A 252 -6.92 -14.20 6.33
CA VAL A 252 -8.13 -14.48 7.12
C VAL A 252 -8.69 -15.84 6.73
N TRP A 253 -8.82 -16.73 7.70
CA TRP A 253 -9.36 -18.08 7.53
C TRP A 253 -10.81 -18.18 7.97
N ASP A 254 -11.67 -18.49 7.02
CA ASP A 254 -13.06 -18.86 7.23
C ASP A 254 -13.16 -20.38 7.34
N GLU A 255 -13.10 -20.89 8.57
CA GLU A 255 -13.16 -22.31 8.88
C GLU A 255 -14.47 -22.96 8.39
N LYS A 256 -15.59 -22.23 8.45
CA LYS A 256 -16.91 -22.74 8.10
C LYS A 256 -17.01 -23.01 6.60
N GLU A 257 -16.54 -22.06 5.79
CA GLU A 257 -16.56 -22.17 4.32
C GLU A 257 -15.29 -22.82 3.76
N LYS A 258 -14.33 -23.17 4.63
CA LYS A 258 -13.00 -23.70 4.30
C LYS A 258 -12.30 -22.84 3.25
N LYS A 259 -12.26 -21.53 3.51
CA LYS A 259 -11.82 -20.51 2.55
C LYS A 259 -10.89 -19.49 3.19
N CYS A 260 -9.87 -19.09 2.45
CA CYS A 260 -9.01 -17.97 2.83
C CYS A 260 -9.39 -16.68 2.09
N TYR A 261 -9.13 -15.55 2.75
CA TYR A 261 -9.11 -14.23 2.16
C TYR A 261 -7.71 -13.63 2.32
N VAL A 262 -7.23 -12.97 1.28
CA VAL A 262 -6.01 -12.14 1.32
C VAL A 262 -6.45 -10.71 1.58
N VAL A 263 -5.81 -10.06 2.55
CA VAL A 263 -6.10 -8.69 2.98
C VAL A 263 -4.82 -7.84 2.97
N ASP A 264 -4.96 -6.54 3.20
CA ASP A 264 -3.85 -5.58 3.34
C ASP A 264 -3.00 -5.42 2.06
N PHE A 265 -3.53 -4.68 1.08
CA PHE A 265 -2.93 -4.49 -0.25
C PHE A 265 -2.13 -3.18 -0.36
N GLU A 266 -1.43 -2.80 0.70
CA GLU A 266 -0.64 -1.57 0.78
C GLU A 266 0.62 -1.63 -0.09
N ASN A 267 1.27 -2.79 -0.12
CA ASN A 267 2.46 -3.05 -0.91
C ASN A 267 2.14 -4.10 -1.97
N ILE A 268 2.06 -3.69 -3.23
CA ILE A 268 1.68 -4.54 -4.36
C ILE A 268 2.57 -4.26 -5.55
N ASP A 269 2.78 -5.30 -6.35
CA ASP A 269 3.20 -5.18 -7.74
C ASP A 269 2.02 -5.44 -8.67
N VAL A 270 1.98 -4.72 -9.79
CA VAL A 270 0.99 -4.92 -10.85
C VAL A 270 1.64 -5.61 -12.03
N GLY A 271 1.06 -6.71 -12.50
CA GLY A 271 1.64 -7.52 -13.56
C GLY A 271 0.62 -8.40 -14.28
N THR A 272 1.03 -8.98 -15.41
CA THR A 272 0.23 -10.00 -16.10
C THR A 272 0.88 -11.37 -15.90
N PHE A 273 0.19 -12.25 -15.19
CA PHE A 273 0.66 -13.59 -14.88
C PHE A 273 0.01 -14.58 -15.84
N LYS A 274 0.78 -15.09 -16.82
CA LYS A 274 0.26 -16.03 -17.83
C LYS A 274 -0.20 -17.36 -17.22
N ASP A 275 0.52 -17.83 -16.21
CA ASP A 275 0.17 -19.01 -15.43
C ASP A 275 0.52 -18.79 -13.95
N PRO A 276 -0.41 -18.20 -13.17
CA PRO A 276 -0.24 -17.99 -11.73
C PRO A 276 0.05 -19.29 -10.96
N THR A 277 -0.39 -20.45 -11.47
CA THR A 277 -0.19 -21.73 -10.78
C THR A 277 1.24 -22.23 -10.96
N ALA A 278 1.83 -22.02 -12.14
CA ALA A 278 3.20 -22.42 -12.44
C ALA A 278 4.26 -21.60 -11.71
N ILE A 279 3.96 -20.33 -11.38
CA ILE A 279 4.88 -19.48 -10.61
C ILE A 279 4.79 -19.69 -9.10
N PHE A 280 3.74 -20.38 -8.62
CA PHE A 280 3.60 -20.68 -7.20
C PHE A 280 4.60 -21.79 -6.82
N ASP A 281 5.67 -21.43 -6.12
CA ASP A 281 6.68 -22.35 -5.61
C ASP A 281 6.64 -22.48 -4.07
N ASN A 282 7.67 -23.11 -3.50
CA ASN A 282 7.76 -23.34 -2.06
C ASN A 282 8.15 -22.08 -1.26
N ASP A 283 8.75 -21.07 -1.89
CA ASP A 283 9.20 -19.87 -1.20
C ASP A 283 7.99 -19.06 -0.74
N TYR A 284 6.88 -19.09 -1.49
CA TYR A 284 5.62 -18.49 -1.05
C TYR A 284 5.06 -19.11 0.23
N TRP A 285 5.31 -20.39 0.52
CA TRP A 285 4.93 -20.92 1.83
C TRP A 285 5.76 -20.29 2.95
N HIS A 286 7.04 -20.07 2.68
CA HIS A 286 7.95 -19.46 3.64
C HIS A 286 7.60 -18.00 3.89
N PHE A 287 7.49 -17.19 2.84
CA PHE A 287 7.21 -15.76 2.97
C PHE A 287 5.89 -15.49 3.68
N TRP A 288 4.84 -16.27 3.41
CA TRP A 288 3.55 -16.14 4.09
C TRP A 288 3.51 -16.77 5.48
N GLY A 289 4.62 -17.32 5.99
CA GLY A 289 4.70 -17.95 7.31
C GLY A 289 3.92 -19.27 7.42
N LEU A 290 3.64 -19.91 6.29
CA LEU A 290 2.87 -21.15 6.17
C LEU A 290 3.75 -22.40 5.99
N CYS A 291 5.09 -22.30 5.99
CA CYS A 291 5.97 -23.46 5.87
C CYS A 291 6.00 -24.30 7.16
N ASP A 292 5.92 -25.63 7.07
CA ASP A 292 6.21 -26.51 8.22
C ASP A 292 7.72 -26.82 8.27
N ALA A 293 8.27 -27.02 9.48
CA ALA A 293 9.59 -27.65 9.64
C ALA A 293 9.68 -29.02 8.93
N SER A 294 8.56 -29.75 8.84
CA SER A 294 8.49 -31.07 8.18
C SER A 294 8.38 -31.01 6.65
N THR A 295 8.12 -29.84 6.06
CA THR A 295 8.02 -29.71 4.58
C THR A 295 9.38 -29.69 3.88
N GLY A 296 10.48 -29.81 4.63
CA GLY A 296 11.84 -29.68 4.08
C GLY A 296 12.17 -28.26 3.62
N CYS A 297 11.26 -27.30 3.88
CA CYS A 297 11.53 -25.88 3.73
C CYS A 297 12.58 -25.53 4.79
N ARG A 298 13.83 -25.37 4.36
CA ARG A 298 14.91 -24.98 5.27
C ARG A 298 14.58 -23.58 5.76
N TYR A 299 14.28 -23.47 7.04
CA TYR A 299 14.17 -22.19 7.73
C TYR A 299 15.54 -21.52 7.62
N HIS A 300 15.71 -20.59 6.70
CA HIS A 300 16.79 -19.62 6.80
C HIS A 300 16.30 -18.58 7.80
N SER A 301 16.48 -18.86 9.09
CA SER A 301 16.20 -17.91 10.15
C SER A 301 17.15 -16.73 9.97
N TYR A 302 16.64 -15.58 9.53
CA TYR A 302 17.36 -14.30 9.55
C TYR A 302 17.57 -13.75 10.98
N ALA A 303 17.32 -14.55 12.02
CA ALA A 303 17.36 -14.12 13.42
C ALA A 303 18.71 -14.35 14.13
N GLU A 304 19.70 -14.97 13.47
CA GLU A 304 21.06 -15.13 14.01
C GLU A 304 22.09 -14.86 12.91
N ALA A 305 22.33 -13.58 12.61
CA ALA A 305 23.49 -13.15 11.85
C ALA A 305 24.30 -12.18 12.71
N GLU A 306 25.14 -12.73 13.59
CA GLU A 306 26.41 -12.09 13.89
C GLU A 306 27.22 -11.98 12.58
N GLU A 307 27.60 -10.75 12.26
CA GLU A 307 28.66 -10.33 11.33
C GLU A 307 29.06 -11.34 10.23
N PHE A 308 28.35 -11.32 9.11
CA PHE A 308 28.92 -11.66 7.81
C PHE A 308 28.67 -10.52 6.81
N PRO A 309 29.67 -10.10 6.03
CA PRO A 309 29.52 -9.03 5.06
C PRO A 309 28.52 -9.46 3.99
N CYS A 310 27.45 -8.68 3.92
CA CYS A 310 26.40 -8.75 2.93
C CYS A 310 26.96 -8.38 1.55
N GLU A 311 27.37 -9.37 0.76
CA GLU A 311 27.36 -9.26 -0.70
C GLU A 311 26.00 -9.76 -1.21
N ILE A 312 24.94 -8.99 -0.95
CA ILE A 312 23.70 -9.12 -1.73
C ILE A 312 23.97 -8.43 -3.07
N PRO A 313 23.77 -9.11 -4.22
CA PRO A 313 23.75 -8.41 -5.51
C PRO A 313 22.55 -7.47 -5.48
N THR A 314 22.81 -6.19 -5.72
CA THR A 314 21.81 -5.13 -5.83
C THR A 314 20.61 -5.56 -6.67
N CYS A 315 19.44 -5.03 -6.28
CA CYS A 315 18.11 -5.25 -6.86
C CYS A 315 17.97 -4.77 -8.33
N GLU A 316 19.03 -4.81 -9.14
CA GLU A 316 19.05 -4.37 -10.54
C GLU A 316 18.81 -5.51 -11.55
N THR A 317 18.80 -6.77 -11.10
CA THR A 317 18.73 -7.92 -12.04
C THR A 317 17.32 -8.46 -12.28
N PHE A 318 16.31 -8.06 -11.49
CA PHE A 318 14.93 -8.52 -11.71
C PHE A 318 14.19 -7.70 -12.79
N THR A 319 14.55 -6.43 -12.98
CA THR A 319 14.00 -5.56 -14.04
C THR A 319 14.43 -6.00 -15.45
N TYR A 320 15.66 -6.51 -15.63
CA TYR A 320 16.16 -6.87 -16.97
C TYR A 320 15.52 -8.13 -17.58
N LYS A 321 15.09 -9.11 -16.77
CA LYS A 321 14.47 -10.34 -17.32
C LYS A 321 13.03 -10.13 -17.79
N MET A 322 12.29 -9.15 -17.24
CA MET A 322 10.95 -8.83 -17.75
C MET A 322 10.97 -7.87 -18.94
N VAL A 323 11.91 -6.90 -19.01
CA VAL A 323 12.01 -5.97 -20.15
C VAL A 323 12.46 -6.69 -21.44
N ALA A 324 13.33 -7.70 -21.35
CA ALA A 324 13.78 -8.47 -22.52
C ALA A 324 12.64 -9.28 -23.20
N CYS A 325 11.59 -9.65 -22.46
CA CYS A 325 10.45 -10.40 -23.00
C CYS A 325 9.42 -9.48 -23.72
N VAL A 326 9.34 -8.21 -23.32
CA VAL A 326 8.45 -7.21 -23.92
C VAL A 326 9.06 -6.60 -25.19
N LEU A 327 10.38 -6.38 -25.24
CA LEU A 327 11.03 -5.84 -26.45
C LEU A 327 11.04 -6.83 -27.62
N PHE A 328 11.03 -8.15 -27.37
CA PHE A 328 10.99 -9.15 -28.45
C PHE A 328 9.62 -9.28 -29.12
N THR A 329 8.54 -8.80 -28.49
CA THR A 329 7.18 -8.84 -29.06
C THR A 329 6.78 -7.55 -29.79
N CYS A 330 7.36 -6.39 -29.44
CA CYS A 330 7.10 -5.13 -30.15
C CYS A 330 7.76 -5.01 -31.53
N VAL A 331 8.87 -5.72 -31.80
CA VAL A 331 9.54 -5.69 -33.12
C VAL A 331 8.79 -6.51 -34.17
N MET A 332 7.99 -7.50 -33.78
CA MET A 332 7.24 -8.36 -34.72
C MET A 332 5.89 -7.77 -35.16
N PHE A 333 5.32 -6.81 -34.43
CA PHE A 333 4.07 -6.15 -34.82
C PHE A 333 4.25 -4.91 -35.72
N SER A 334 5.47 -4.37 -35.81
CA SER A 334 5.74 -3.15 -36.58
C SER A 334 6.00 -3.37 -38.08
N TRP A 335 6.12 -4.63 -38.54
CA TRP A 335 6.28 -4.97 -39.95
C TRP A 335 4.98 -5.46 -40.63
N GLY A 336 3.93 -5.76 -39.86
CA GLY A 336 2.65 -6.24 -40.40
C GLY A 336 1.66 -5.13 -40.80
N LEU A 337 1.79 -3.92 -40.21
CA LEU A 337 0.82 -2.84 -40.43
C LEU A 337 1.16 -1.92 -41.62
N PHE A 338 2.41 -1.96 -42.12
CA PHE A 338 2.83 -1.14 -43.26
C PHE A 338 2.43 -1.72 -44.63
N ALA A 339 2.08 -3.01 -44.70
CA ALA A 339 1.69 -3.67 -45.96
C ALA A 339 0.20 -3.51 -46.31
N TRP A 340 -0.66 -3.13 -45.36
CA TRP A 340 -2.11 -3.05 -45.59
C TRP A 340 -2.60 -1.66 -46.03
N VAL A 341 -1.88 -0.59 -45.66
CA VAL A 341 -2.24 0.80 -45.99
C VAL A 341 -1.88 1.20 -47.44
N MET A 342 -1.06 0.41 -48.15
CA MET A 342 -0.62 0.72 -49.52
C MET A 342 -1.43 0.02 -50.65
N MET A 343 -2.48 -0.75 -50.34
CA MET A 343 -3.24 -1.51 -51.35
C MET A 343 -4.73 -1.17 -51.50
N SER A 344 -5.24 -0.10 -50.87
CA SER A 344 -6.64 0.33 -51.06
C SER A 344 -6.75 1.79 -51.51
N SER A 345 -6.35 2.08 -52.75
CA SER A 345 -6.87 3.23 -53.50
C SER A 345 -6.54 3.12 -55.00
N ARG A 346 -7.34 2.37 -55.76
CA ARG A 346 -7.57 2.66 -57.19
C ARG A 346 -9.03 2.43 -57.54
N SER A 347 -9.78 3.52 -57.44
CA SER A 347 -11.00 3.77 -58.18
C SER A 347 -10.71 3.86 -59.68
N THR A 348 -11.67 3.38 -60.47
CA THR A 348 -11.82 3.49 -61.93
C THR A 348 -11.90 4.94 -62.41
N PRO A 349 -11.56 5.21 -63.68
CA PRO A 349 -12.57 5.34 -64.78
C PRO A 349 -12.06 4.69 -66.10
N GLU A 350 -12.81 4.36 -67.14
CA GLU A 350 -14.15 4.71 -67.69
C GLU A 350 -14.94 3.44 -68.08
#